data_AF-A0AAU6WU35-F1
#
_entry.id   AF-A0AAU6WU35-F1
#
_cell.length_a   1.000
_cell.length_b   1.000
_cell.length_c   1.000
_cell.angle_alpha   90.00
_cell.angle_beta   90.00
_cell.angle_gamma   90.00
#
_symmetry.space_group_name_H-M   'P 1'
#
loop_
_entity.id
_entity.type
_entity.pdbx_description
1 polymer ?
#
loop_
_entity_poly.entity_id
_entity_poly.type
_entity_poly.pdbx_seq_one_letter_code
_entity_poly.pdbx_strand_id
1 'polypeptide(L)'
;MKDVLKDNRLYMPDYFYLLFKGIGLIEGVGRTINPDLDVVKSLHPYTRKIFVKKISPKNLMKTGMDRMLMFTDNVDEIPKELRSVLQKLDENKFTVSSEIKNIEKTNQLIKSSIVNLILAMVLGANIIATAIVFVSEAGPRIGELSLVAILGFIFFFFLIVVILLRITRK
;
A
#
# COMPACT_ATOMS: atom_id res chain seq x y z
N MET A 1 40.14 6.95 19.01
CA MET A 1 39.55 5.69 18.49
C MET A 1 38.32 5.95 17.61
N LYS A 2 37.38 6.83 17.99
CA LYS A 2 36.20 7.14 17.17
C LYS A 2 36.57 7.80 15.83
N ASP A 3 37.56 8.70 15.83
CA ASP A 3 38.05 9.37 14.62
C ASP A 3 38.77 8.39 13.68
N VAL A 4 39.61 7.50 14.22
CA VAL A 4 40.31 6.44 13.46
C VAL A 4 39.32 5.46 12.79
N LEU A 5 38.22 5.09 13.45
CA LEU A 5 37.20 4.21 12.85
C LEU A 5 36.44 4.90 11.71
N LYS A 6 36.17 6.20 11.87
CA LYS A 6 35.49 7.03 10.87
C LYS A 6 36.37 7.26 9.64
N ASP A 7 37.66 7.56 9.84
CA ASP A 7 38.63 7.80 8.77
C ASP A 7 38.90 6.55 7.91
N ASN A 8 38.79 5.36 8.52
CA ASN A 8 38.94 4.07 7.82
C ASN A 8 37.62 3.49 7.27
N ARG A 9 36.50 4.25 7.32
CA ARG A 9 35.15 3.82 6.88
C ARG A 9 34.69 2.49 7.47
N LEU A 10 35.13 2.16 8.68
CA LEU A 10 34.73 0.93 9.37
C LEU A 10 33.40 1.16 10.10
N TYR A 11 32.34 0.50 9.64
CA TYR A 11 31.05 0.51 10.31
C TYR A 11 31.08 -0.46 11.49
N MET A 12 31.21 0.07 12.71
CA MET A 12 31.18 -0.72 13.94
C MET A 12 29.86 -0.47 14.69
N PRO A 13 29.07 -1.51 15.00
CA PRO A 13 27.90 -1.37 15.85
C PRO A 13 28.25 -0.76 17.22
N ASP A 14 27.38 0.11 17.75
CA ASP A 14 27.65 0.90 18.95
C ASP A 14 28.03 0.05 20.17
N TYR A 15 27.43 -1.15 20.30
CA TYR A 15 27.71 -2.06 21.42
C TYR A 15 29.15 -2.60 21.38
N PHE A 16 29.73 -2.83 20.19
CA PHE A 16 31.13 -3.23 20.07
C PHE A 16 32.07 -2.08 20.42
N TYR A 17 31.75 -0.86 19.98
CA TYR A 17 32.53 0.32 20.32
C TYR A 17 32.59 0.55 21.83
N LEU A 18 31.44 0.45 22.51
CA LEU A 18 31.36 0.63 23.97
C LEU A 18 32.18 -0.43 24.71
N LEU A 19 32.14 -1.69 24.25
CA LEU A 19 32.91 -2.79 24.79
C LEU A 19 34.43 -2.55 24.66
N PHE A 20 34.91 -2.23 23.45
CA PHE A 20 36.34 -1.97 23.22
C PHE A 20 36.83 -0.74 24.01
N LYS A 21 36.01 0.31 24.11
CA LYS A 21 36.31 1.47 24.95
C LYS A 21 36.44 1.08 26.42
N GLY A 22 35.54 0.22 26.92
CA GLY A 22 35.60 -0.28 28.29
C GLY A 22 36.87 -1.11 28.56
N ILE A 23 37.19 -2.05 27.67
CA ILE A 23 38.42 -2.87 27.77
C ILE A 23 39.67 -1.97 27.78
N GLY A 24 39.73 -0.99 26.87
CA GLY A 24 40.85 -0.06 26.80
C GLY A 24 40.99 0.83 28.04
N LEU A 25 39.87 1.22 28.67
CA LEU A 25 39.90 1.96 29.94
C LEU A 25 40.41 1.09 31.09
N ILE A 26 39.97 -0.16 31.18
CA ILE A 26 40.44 -1.12 32.20
C ILE A 26 41.94 -1.36 32.05
N GLU A 27 42.42 -1.57 30.83
CA GLU A 27 43.84 -1.75 30.55
C GLU A 27 44.65 -0.47 30.85
N GLY A 28 44.13 0.70 30.45
CA GLY A 28 44.76 1.99 30.71
C GLY A 28 44.91 2.29 32.20
N VAL A 29 43.86 2.04 33.00
CA VAL A 29 43.93 2.20 34.46
C VAL A 29 44.79 1.10 35.09
N GLY A 30 44.65 -0.15 34.67
CA GLY A 30 45.40 -1.27 35.21
C GLY A 30 46.91 -1.19 34.97
N ARG A 31 47.35 -0.58 33.86
CA ARG A 31 48.77 -0.33 33.56
C ARG A 31 49.45 0.65 34.51
N THR A 32 48.68 1.45 35.25
CA THR A 32 49.23 2.30 36.32
C THR A 32 49.72 1.48 37.52
N ILE A 33 49.21 0.26 37.69
CA ILE A 33 49.55 -0.66 38.79
C ILE A 33 50.50 -1.78 38.30
N ASN A 34 50.29 -2.29 37.08
CA ASN A 34 51.15 -3.27 36.44
C ASN A 34 51.48 -2.83 35.00
N PRO A 35 52.70 -2.31 34.74
CA PRO A 35 53.08 -1.74 33.44
C PRO A 35 52.93 -2.71 32.26
N ASP A 36 53.10 -4.01 32.50
CA ASP A 36 53.07 -5.07 31.48
C ASP A 36 51.66 -5.70 31.32
N LEU A 37 50.63 -5.10 31.90
CA LEU A 37 49.26 -5.60 31.81
C LEU A 37 48.73 -5.54 30.36
N ASP A 38 48.44 -6.72 29.82
CA ASP A 38 47.72 -6.94 28.56
C ASP A 38 46.42 -7.71 28.86
N VAL A 39 45.33 -6.96 28.94
CA VAL A 39 44.00 -7.51 29.28
C VAL A 39 43.52 -8.49 28.23
N VAL A 40 43.82 -8.26 26.95
CA VAL A 40 43.40 -9.13 25.83
C VAL A 40 44.09 -10.48 25.93
N LYS A 41 45.39 -10.50 26.23
CA LYS A 41 46.19 -11.71 26.38
C LYS A 41 45.80 -12.50 27.62
N SER A 42 45.52 -11.83 28.74
CA SER A 42 45.02 -12.47 29.97
C SER A 42 43.64 -13.12 29.78
N LEU A 43 42.81 -12.57 28.90
CA LEU A 43 41.48 -13.11 28.60
C LEU A 43 41.50 -14.31 27.65
N HIS A 44 42.54 -14.46 26.82
CA HIS A 44 42.70 -15.54 25.83
C HIS A 44 42.30 -16.96 26.31
N PRO A 45 42.78 -17.46 27.47
CA PRO A 45 42.39 -18.80 27.94
C PRO A 45 40.90 -18.93 28.26
N TYR A 46 40.24 -17.86 28.69
CA TYR A 46 38.81 -17.84 28.99
C TYR A 46 37.98 -17.77 27.71
N THR A 47 38.39 -16.91 26.75
CA THR A 47 37.72 -16.81 25.44
C THR A 47 37.78 -18.12 24.71
N ARG A 48 38.93 -18.82 24.73
CA ARG A 48 39.10 -20.14 24.12
C ARG A 48 38.15 -21.18 24.72
N LYS A 49 38.04 -21.25 26.06
CA LYS A 49 37.10 -22.16 26.74
C LYS A 49 35.64 -21.88 26.35
N ILE A 50 35.25 -20.61 26.27
CA ILE A 50 33.89 -20.20 25.90
C ILE A 50 33.60 -20.56 24.43
N PHE A 51 34.53 -20.29 23.52
CA PHE A 51 34.39 -20.61 22.11
C PHE A 51 34.27 -22.12 21.88
N VAL A 52 35.14 -22.91 22.49
CA VAL A 52 35.10 -24.39 22.40
C VAL A 52 33.78 -24.92 22.97
N LYS A 53 33.30 -24.37 24.09
CA LYS A 53 32.01 -24.77 24.66
C LYS A 53 30.85 -24.42 23.72
N LYS A 54 30.81 -23.19 23.17
CA LYS A 54 29.73 -22.76 22.26
C LYS A 54 29.71 -23.52 20.93
N ILE A 55 30.88 -23.83 20.36
CA ILE A 55 31.02 -24.53 19.07
C ILE A 55 30.99 -26.05 19.24
N SER A 56 31.03 -26.56 20.49
CA SER A 56 30.99 -28.01 20.71
C SER A 56 29.76 -28.66 20.06
N PRO A 57 29.94 -29.77 19.33
CA PRO A 57 28.85 -30.44 18.61
C PRO A 57 27.70 -30.85 19.52
N LYS A 58 27.99 -31.17 20.80
CA LYS A 58 26.98 -31.45 21.82
C LYS A 58 26.04 -30.27 22.10
N ASN A 59 26.59 -29.05 22.20
CA ASN A 59 25.75 -27.86 22.44
C ASN A 59 25.00 -27.42 21.19
N LEU A 60 25.58 -27.60 20.00
CA LEU A 60 24.90 -27.36 18.74
C LEU A 60 23.72 -28.33 18.54
N MET A 61 23.93 -29.63 18.80
CA MET A 61 22.85 -30.62 18.76
C MET A 61 21.75 -30.33 19.77
N LYS A 62 22.10 -30.00 21.03
CA LYS A 62 21.12 -29.65 22.05
C LYS A 62 20.28 -28.43 21.63
N THR A 63 20.95 -27.37 21.20
CA THR A 63 20.26 -26.14 20.75
C THR A 63 19.41 -26.39 19.50
N GLY A 64 19.87 -27.26 18.59
CA GLY A 64 19.11 -27.68 17.41
C GLY A 64 17.86 -28.47 17.78
N MET A 65 17.98 -29.42 18.72
CA MET A 65 16.86 -30.23 19.21
C MET A 65 15.81 -29.36 19.92
N ASP A 66 16.25 -28.46 20.80
CA ASP A 66 15.36 -27.53 21.52
C ASP A 66 14.57 -26.64 20.53
N ARG A 67 15.22 -26.16 19.47
CA ARG A 67 14.55 -25.39 18.40
C ARG A 67 13.59 -26.22 17.58
N MET A 68 13.91 -27.50 17.34
CA MET A 68 13.07 -28.41 16.57
C MET A 68 11.80 -28.79 17.35
N LEU A 69 11.92 -29.00 18.66
CA LEU A 69 10.77 -29.23 19.56
C LEU A 69 9.84 -28.02 19.64
N MET A 70 10.39 -26.80 19.72
CA MET A 70 9.57 -25.58 19.62
C MET A 70 8.87 -25.45 18.27
N PHE A 71 9.47 -25.98 17.19
CA PHE A 71 8.85 -25.97 15.87
C PHE A 71 7.68 -26.97 15.80
N THR A 72 7.81 -28.14 16.44
CA THR A 72 6.73 -29.14 16.47
C THR A 72 5.53 -28.67 17.29
N ASP A 73 5.73 -27.96 18.39
CA ASP A 73 4.63 -27.43 19.20
C ASP A 73 3.78 -26.41 18.42
N ASN A 74 4.40 -25.62 17.54
CA ASN A 74 3.69 -24.67 16.66
C ASN A 74 2.95 -25.37 15.51
N VAL A 75 3.40 -26.56 15.08
CA VAL A 75 2.76 -27.32 13.99
C VAL A 75 1.41 -27.88 14.44
N ASP A 76 1.20 -28.13 15.73
CA ASP A 76 -0.09 -28.59 16.26
C ASP A 76 -1.16 -27.48 16.33
N GLU A 77 -0.75 -26.21 16.27
CA GLU A 77 -1.67 -25.05 16.26
C GLU A 77 -2.15 -24.68 14.84
N ILE A 78 -1.30 -24.85 13.83
CA ILE A 78 -1.63 -24.64 12.41
C ILE A 78 -2.90 -25.37 11.93
N PRO A 79 -3.11 -26.68 12.21
CA PRO A 79 -4.30 -27.39 11.76
C PRO A 79 -5.58 -26.88 12.44
N LYS A 80 -5.51 -26.31 13.66
CA LYS A 80 -6.67 -25.71 14.33
C LYS A 80 -7.09 -24.41 13.65
N GLU A 81 -6.13 -23.56 13.32
CA GLU A 81 -6.39 -22.31 12.61
C GLU A 81 -6.92 -22.58 11.19
N LEU A 82 -6.31 -23.52 10.46
CA LEU A 82 -6.79 -23.94 9.14
C LEU A 82 -8.21 -24.49 9.19
N ARG A 83 -8.55 -25.34 10.17
CA ARG A 83 -9.93 -25.83 10.36
C ARG A 83 -10.91 -24.69 10.59
N SER A 84 -10.52 -23.67 11.39
CA SER A 84 -11.38 -22.51 11.64
C SER A 84 -11.64 -21.68 10.38
N VAL A 85 -10.64 -21.54 9.50
CA VAL A 85 -10.76 -20.83 8.22
C VAL A 85 -11.63 -21.64 7.25
N LEU A 86 -11.38 -22.95 7.13
CA LEU A 86 -12.15 -23.84 6.28
C LEU A 86 -13.62 -23.92 6.72
N GLN A 87 -13.89 -23.95 8.02
CA GLN A 87 -15.26 -23.92 8.54
C GLN A 87 -15.97 -22.61 8.21
N LYS A 88 -15.28 -21.47 8.32
CA LYS A 88 -15.83 -20.16 7.90
C LYS A 88 -16.09 -20.06 6.40
N LEU A 89 -15.30 -20.77 5.59
CA LEU A 89 -15.51 -20.89 4.14
C LEU A 89 -16.73 -21.76 3.82
N ASP A 90 -16.86 -22.92 4.49
CA ASP A 90 -17.96 -23.87 4.28
C ASP A 90 -19.32 -23.31 4.74
N GLU A 91 -19.35 -22.55 5.84
CA GLU A 91 -20.55 -21.88 6.33
C GLU A 91 -21.01 -20.70 5.43
N ASN A 92 -20.30 -20.44 4.31
CA ASN A 92 -20.55 -19.29 3.42
C ASN A 92 -20.54 -17.93 4.15
N LYS A 93 -19.99 -17.92 5.38
CA LYS A 93 -19.82 -16.76 6.27
C LYS A 93 -18.54 -16.00 5.98
N PHE A 94 -17.82 -16.38 4.93
CA PHE A 94 -16.82 -15.53 4.33
C PHE A 94 -17.51 -14.39 3.59
N THR A 95 -18.16 -13.51 4.35
CA THR A 95 -18.46 -12.17 3.89
C THR A 95 -17.10 -11.52 3.71
N VAL A 96 -16.55 -11.63 2.50
CA VAL A 96 -15.54 -10.68 2.05
C VAL A 96 -16.26 -9.37 2.15
N SER A 97 -16.09 -8.66 3.27
CA SER A 97 -16.31 -7.23 3.36
C SER A 97 -15.25 -6.61 2.46
N SER A 98 -15.39 -6.87 1.16
CA SER A 98 -14.78 -6.10 0.12
C SER A 98 -15.54 -4.79 0.24
N GLU A 99 -15.06 -3.95 1.14
CA GLU A 99 -15.25 -2.53 1.08
C GLU A 99 -14.59 -2.14 -0.24
N ILE A 100 -15.25 -2.45 -1.36
CA ILE A 100 -14.86 -2.03 -2.69
C ILE A 100 -15.05 -0.53 -2.59
N LYS A 101 -13.98 0.17 -2.20
CA LYS A 101 -13.93 1.58 -1.81
C LYS A 101 -14.46 2.56 -2.87
N ASN A 102 -14.98 2.05 -3.98
CA ASN A 102 -15.46 2.80 -5.11
C ASN A 102 -16.80 2.28 -5.68
N ILE A 103 -17.56 1.36 -5.05
CA ILE A 103 -18.90 1.02 -5.57
C ILE A 103 -19.77 2.29 -5.69
N GLU A 104 -19.70 3.15 -4.68
CA GLU A 104 -20.46 4.41 -4.70
C GLU A 104 -20.00 5.34 -5.83
N LYS A 105 -18.68 5.43 -6.08
CA LYS A 105 -18.14 6.20 -7.21
C LYS A 105 -18.51 5.59 -8.56
N THR A 106 -18.46 4.27 -8.69
CA THR A 106 -18.90 3.56 -9.89
C THR A 106 -20.38 3.80 -10.17
N ASN A 107 -21.23 3.74 -9.14
CA ASN A 107 -22.66 4.06 -9.27
C ASN A 107 -22.89 5.51 -9.70
N GLN A 108 -22.12 6.47 -9.16
CA GLN A 108 -22.21 7.87 -9.57
C GLN A 108 -21.74 8.10 -11.02
N LEU A 109 -20.67 7.41 -11.46
CA LEU A 109 -20.20 7.45 -12.84
C LEU A 109 -21.25 6.86 -13.79
N ILE A 110 -21.82 5.71 -13.46
CA ILE A 110 -22.89 5.08 -14.27
C ILE A 110 -24.09 6.01 -14.39
N LYS A 111 -24.58 6.59 -13.28
CA LYS A 111 -25.69 7.55 -13.31
C LYS A 111 -25.36 8.76 -14.19
N SER A 112 -24.16 9.31 -14.05
CA SER A 112 -23.75 10.46 -14.87
C SER A 112 -23.69 10.11 -16.36
N SER A 113 -23.19 8.93 -16.72
CA SER A 113 -23.11 8.46 -18.10
C SER A 113 -24.48 8.25 -18.72
N ILE A 114 -25.42 7.64 -17.99
CA ILE A 114 -26.80 7.44 -18.46
C ILE A 114 -27.47 8.79 -18.77
N VAL A 115 -27.32 9.78 -17.88
CA VAL A 115 -27.90 11.12 -18.13
C VAL A 115 -27.27 11.77 -19.37
N ASN A 116 -25.96 11.62 -19.57
CA ASN A 116 -25.30 12.17 -20.76
C ASN A 116 -25.77 11.47 -22.06
N LEU A 117 -26.02 10.17 -22.02
CA LEU A 117 -26.59 9.43 -23.15
C LEU A 117 -28.00 9.90 -23.50
N ILE A 118 -28.87 10.05 -22.48
CA ILE A 118 -30.23 10.57 -22.68
C ILE A 118 -30.18 11.96 -23.31
N LEU A 119 -29.31 12.84 -22.81
CA LEU A 119 -29.15 14.19 -23.36
C LEU A 119 -28.67 14.19 -24.81
N ALA A 120 -27.68 13.36 -25.14
CA ALA A 120 -27.20 13.21 -26.52
C ALA A 120 -28.30 12.69 -27.45
N MET A 121 -29.12 11.74 -27.00
CA MET A 121 -30.27 11.23 -27.75
C MET A 121 -31.32 12.32 -27.98
N VAL A 122 -31.69 13.08 -26.94
CA VAL A 122 -32.67 14.18 -27.06
C VAL A 122 -32.17 15.27 -28.01
N LEU A 123 -30.89 15.64 -27.93
CA LEU A 123 -30.28 16.59 -28.86
C LEU A 123 -30.31 16.06 -30.30
N GLY A 124 -29.90 14.81 -30.52
CA GLY A 124 -29.95 14.19 -31.85
C GLY A 124 -31.36 14.15 -32.43
N ALA A 125 -32.34 13.74 -31.63
CA ALA A 125 -33.75 13.74 -32.04
C ALA A 125 -34.26 15.15 -32.36
N ASN A 126 -33.86 16.15 -31.58
CA ASN A 126 -34.25 17.54 -31.81
C ASN A 126 -33.63 18.12 -33.09
N ILE A 127 -32.37 17.78 -33.40
CA ILE A 127 -31.71 18.15 -34.66
C ILE A 127 -32.49 17.57 -35.85
N ILE A 128 -32.83 16.29 -35.79
CA ILE A 128 -33.59 15.61 -36.86
C ILE A 128 -34.99 16.22 -37.01
N ALA A 129 -35.70 16.43 -35.89
CA ALA A 129 -37.04 17.02 -35.90
C ALA A 129 -37.02 18.45 -36.50
N THR A 130 -36.05 19.27 -36.09
CA THR A 130 -35.89 20.63 -36.61
C THR A 130 -35.56 20.63 -38.10
N ALA A 131 -34.68 19.72 -38.56
CA ALA A 131 -34.36 19.59 -39.98
C ALA A 131 -35.57 19.19 -40.84
N ILE A 132 -36.41 18.26 -40.36
CA ILE A 132 -37.63 17.84 -41.05
C ILE A 132 -38.62 19.01 -41.16
N VAL A 133 -38.84 19.73 -40.06
CA VAL A 133 -39.76 20.89 -40.02
C VAL A 133 -39.24 22.05 -40.87
N PHE A 134 -37.92 22.23 -40.95
CA PHE A 134 -37.31 23.27 -41.77
C PHE A 134 -37.57 23.08 -43.27
N VAL A 135 -37.55 21.82 -43.74
CA VAL A 135 -37.83 21.47 -45.13
C VAL A 135 -39.34 21.33 -45.40
N SER A 136 -40.14 21.14 -44.36
CA SER A 136 -41.59 21.00 -44.49
C SER A 136 -42.23 22.34 -44.85
N GLU A 137 -42.97 22.36 -45.95
CA GLU A 137 -43.73 23.55 -46.38
C GLU A 137 -45.00 23.80 -45.55
N ALA A 138 -45.34 22.92 -44.61
CA ALA A 138 -46.58 22.94 -43.84
C ALA A 138 -46.41 23.61 -42.46
N GLY A 139 -47.21 24.66 -42.19
CA GLY A 139 -47.32 25.31 -40.87
C GLY A 139 -47.36 26.85 -40.93
N PRO A 140 -47.64 27.53 -39.80
CA PRO A 140 -47.57 29.00 -39.73
C PRO A 140 -46.13 29.47 -39.97
N ARG A 141 -45.94 30.31 -40.98
CA ARG A 141 -44.63 30.84 -41.39
C ARG A 141 -44.42 32.25 -40.86
N ILE A 142 -43.19 32.55 -40.45
CA ILE A 142 -42.72 33.93 -40.28
C ILE A 142 -41.66 34.17 -41.36
N GLY A 143 -42.05 34.86 -42.43
CA GLY A 143 -41.20 35.04 -43.61
C GLY A 143 -40.94 33.72 -44.35
N GLU A 144 -39.67 33.43 -44.65
CA GLU A 144 -39.23 32.20 -45.32
C GLU A 144 -39.07 31.00 -44.36
N LEU A 145 -39.17 31.23 -43.05
CA LEU A 145 -38.91 30.22 -42.01
C LEU A 145 -40.20 29.74 -41.33
N SER A 146 -40.28 28.43 -41.06
CA SER A 146 -41.35 27.85 -40.26
C SER A 146 -41.23 28.29 -38.79
N LEU A 147 -42.32 28.76 -38.19
CA LEU A 147 -42.37 29.16 -36.77
C LEU A 147 -41.89 28.02 -35.85
N VAL A 148 -42.26 26.79 -36.20
CA VAL A 148 -41.93 25.59 -35.42
C VAL A 148 -40.43 25.29 -35.49
N ALA A 149 -39.76 25.58 -36.61
CA ALA A 149 -38.31 25.41 -36.72
C ALA A 149 -37.55 26.43 -35.83
N ILE A 150 -38.04 27.66 -35.75
CA ILE A 150 -37.47 28.70 -34.88
C ILE A 150 -37.58 28.29 -33.40
N LEU A 151 -38.75 27.77 -33.00
CA LEU A 151 -38.95 27.25 -31.64
C LEU A 151 -38.04 26.06 -31.33
N GLY A 152 -37.88 25.13 -32.28
CA GLY A 152 -36.96 24.00 -32.17
C GLY A 152 -35.51 24.46 -31.97
N PHE A 153 -35.08 25.48 -32.72
CA PHE A 153 -33.74 26.02 -32.63
C PHE A 153 -33.46 26.75 -31.31
N ILE A 154 -34.45 27.52 -30.80
CA ILE A 154 -34.35 28.15 -29.48
C ILE A 154 -34.25 27.09 -28.38
N PHE A 155 -35.07 26.05 -28.48
CA PHE A 155 -35.04 24.93 -27.54
C PHE A 155 -33.70 24.19 -27.58
N PHE A 156 -33.11 24.00 -28.76
CA PHE A 156 -31.78 23.41 -28.94
C PHE A 156 -30.69 24.22 -28.24
N PHE A 157 -30.66 25.54 -28.46
CA PHE A 157 -29.71 26.44 -27.80
C PHE A 157 -29.85 26.42 -26.28
N PHE A 158 -31.08 26.43 -25.79
CA PHE A 158 -31.36 26.32 -24.35
C PHE A 158 -30.78 25.02 -23.76
N LEU A 159 -31.01 23.89 -24.44
CA LEU A 159 -30.53 22.57 -24.01
C LEU A 159 -28.99 22.50 -23.99
N ILE A 160 -28.32 23.09 -24.98
CA ILE A 160 -26.85 23.20 -25.02
C ILE A 160 -26.33 24.02 -23.84
N VAL A 161 -26.93 25.17 -23.56
CA VAL A 161 -26.52 26.02 -22.43
C VAL A 161 -26.66 25.28 -21.10
N VAL A 162 -27.77 24.57 -20.89
CA VAL A 162 -27.98 23.74 -19.70
C VAL A 162 -26.90 22.67 -19.56
N ILE A 163 -26.47 22.04 -20.67
CA ILE A 163 -25.41 21.03 -20.66
C ILE A 163 -24.05 21.66 -20.33
N LEU A 164 -23.71 22.80 -20.94
CA LEU A 164 -22.46 23.52 -20.68
C LEU A 164 -22.37 23.95 -19.22
N LEU A 165 -23.46 24.47 -18.64
CA LEU A 165 -23.52 24.81 -17.22
C LEU A 165 -23.37 23.58 -16.33
N ARG A 166 -23.94 22.43 -16.71
CA ARG A 166 -23.81 21.18 -15.95
C ARG A 166 -22.39 20.61 -15.98
N ILE A 167 -21.67 20.75 -17.09
CA ILE A 167 -20.28 20.29 -17.23
C ILE A 167 -19.33 21.22 -16.46
N THR A 168 -19.53 22.53 -16.53
CA THR A 168 -18.68 23.52 -15.87
C THR A 168 -18.91 23.64 -14.36
N ARG A 169 -20.06 23.21 -13.85
CA ARG A 169 -20.39 23.17 -12.42
C ARG A 169 -19.95 21.87 -11.72
N LYS A 170 -19.35 20.94 -12.46
CA LYS A 170 -18.77 19.69 -11.95
C LYS A 170 -17.29 19.88 -11.65
#